data_AF-A0A6B2L5N3-F1
#
_entry.id   AF-A0A6B2L5N3-F1
#
_cell.length_a   1.000
_cell.length_b   1.000
_cell.length_c   1.000
_cell.angle_alpha   90.00
_cell.angle_beta   90.00
_cell.angle_gamma   90.00
#
_symmetry.space_group_name_H-M   'P 1'
#
loop_
_entity.id
_entity.type
_entity.pdbx_description
1 polymer ?
#
loop_
_entity_poly.entity_id
_entity_poly.type
_entity_poly.pdbx_seq_one_letter_code
_entity_poly.pdbx_strand_id
1 'polypeptide(L)'
;MKEWRQYFTQEASKREAILNVISLEYSHTKLARYIKTPAAIRAIDWIENMWPQDQRAKGDYPGVQNYLLMGAAGSYTNFHIDFGGSSVWYNIVKGEKIFLLVQPTEKNLKQFQKWYLAEDANYFTDNVDTVLKIVIEEGNSIVIPSGWIHAVYTPKDSIAFGGNFLHLYNFEMQLKIHGIEENLQDPLKYRFPYFEELMWYVSQHYVDHIKESNKLNGWERKGITELAEWLKFYRRKRPAGVYPSQYIIDTLYAHLKGNSLPSQANYPDEEEGGDDPDDEGNDHCICGGNADDELWVGCSACGSWYHAGCVGLSKEKVAEIENYYCNRCAPKSAHSNPRKVNVGSKRRVNTVEHARKTTKKPRAT
;
A
#
# COMPACT_ATOMS: atom_id res chain seq x y z
N MET A 1 -8.82 17.55 19.33
CA MET A 1 -7.96 17.31 20.52
C MET A 1 -8.43 17.96 21.82
N LYS A 2 -8.84 19.24 21.86
CA LYS A 2 -9.36 19.84 23.10
C LYS A 2 -10.63 19.14 23.61
N GLU A 3 -11.57 18.89 22.72
CA GLU A 3 -12.81 18.12 22.99
C GLU A 3 -12.49 16.69 23.44
N TRP A 4 -11.57 16.00 22.74
CA TRP A 4 -11.11 14.68 23.16
C TRP A 4 -10.59 14.67 24.60
N ARG A 5 -9.76 15.65 24.98
CA ARG A 5 -9.26 15.77 26.36
C ARG A 5 -10.41 15.95 27.34
N GLN A 6 -11.39 16.81 27.03
CA GLN A 6 -12.56 17.01 27.87
C GLN A 6 -13.32 15.70 28.05
N TYR A 7 -13.64 14.99 26.97
CA TYR A 7 -14.28 13.69 26.98
C TYR A 7 -13.49 12.65 27.80
N PHE A 8 -12.21 12.47 27.52
CA PHE A 8 -11.40 11.38 28.08
C PHE A 8 -11.09 11.59 29.57
N THR A 9 -11.13 12.83 30.06
CA THR A 9 -10.93 13.16 31.49
C THR A 9 -12.22 13.10 32.31
N GLN A 10 -13.39 12.94 31.69
CA GLN A 10 -14.64 12.70 32.40
C GLN A 10 -14.64 11.30 33.04
N GLU A 11 -15.39 11.16 34.13
CA GLU A 11 -15.75 9.85 34.70
C GLU A 11 -16.44 8.99 33.64
N ALA A 12 -16.14 7.68 33.61
CA ALA A 12 -16.66 6.77 32.59
C ALA A 12 -18.21 6.78 32.52
N SER A 13 -18.90 6.93 33.65
CA SER A 13 -20.37 7.00 33.74
C SER A 13 -20.98 8.26 33.11
N LYS A 14 -20.18 9.31 32.87
CA LYS A 14 -20.60 10.59 32.28
C LYS A 14 -20.34 10.67 30.78
N ARG A 15 -19.72 9.64 30.19
CA ARG A 15 -19.41 9.60 28.75
C ARG A 15 -20.64 9.15 27.98
N GLU A 16 -21.09 9.96 27.03
CA GLU A 16 -22.29 9.66 26.22
C GLU A 16 -22.06 8.53 25.20
N ALA A 17 -20.81 8.29 24.82
CA ALA A 17 -20.41 7.26 23.88
C ALA A 17 -19.03 6.69 24.23
N ILE A 18 -18.71 5.51 23.70
CA ILE A 18 -17.37 4.93 23.75
C ILE A 18 -16.62 5.43 22.51
N LEU A 19 -15.62 6.29 22.72
CA LEU A 19 -14.80 6.85 21.66
C LEU A 19 -13.37 6.31 21.77
N ASN A 20 -12.72 6.17 20.61
CA ASN A 20 -11.39 5.59 20.48
C ASN A 20 -10.56 6.42 19.50
N VAL A 21 -9.34 6.78 19.89
CA VAL A 21 -8.35 7.45 19.03
C VAL A 21 -7.23 6.45 18.77
N ILE A 22 -7.09 6.03 17.52
CA ILE A 22 -6.08 5.04 17.12
C ILE A 22 -5.10 5.54 16.05
N SER A 23 -5.38 6.69 15.42
CA SER A 23 -4.63 7.17 14.24
C SER A 23 -4.05 8.57 14.44
N LEU A 24 -3.80 8.98 15.69
CA LEU A 24 -3.17 10.28 15.96
C LEU A 24 -1.65 10.18 15.75
N GLU A 25 -1.22 10.43 14.53
CA GLU A 25 0.19 10.57 14.15
C GLU A 25 0.79 11.82 14.81
N TYR A 26 1.97 11.70 15.44
CA TYR A 26 2.57 12.81 16.19
C TYR A 26 4.00 13.19 15.79
N SER A 27 4.58 12.61 14.73
CA SER A 27 5.96 12.86 14.29
C SER A 27 6.26 14.34 14.08
N HIS A 28 5.30 15.10 13.52
CA HIS A 28 5.46 16.53 13.23
C HIS A 28 5.04 17.45 14.39
N THR A 29 4.93 16.92 15.62
CA THR A 29 4.52 17.68 16.80
C THR A 29 5.63 17.78 17.83
N LYS A 30 5.44 18.60 18.87
CA LYS A 30 6.38 18.69 20.00
C LYS A 30 6.48 17.36 20.79
N LEU A 31 5.49 16.47 20.68
CA LEU A 31 5.47 15.19 21.39
C LEU A 31 6.58 14.24 20.91
N ALA A 32 6.94 14.31 19.61
CA ALA A 32 8.00 13.50 19.01
C ALA A 32 9.38 13.72 19.64
N ARG A 33 9.57 14.81 20.40
CA ARG A 33 10.82 15.07 21.14
C ARG A 33 10.98 14.20 22.38
N TYR A 34 9.89 13.66 22.91
CA TYR A 34 9.86 12.93 24.17
C TYR A 34 9.76 11.41 23.98
N ILE A 35 9.18 10.96 22.87
CA ILE A 35 8.94 9.55 22.60
C ILE A 35 9.78 9.13 21.42
N LYS A 36 10.49 8.01 21.57
CA LYS A 36 11.29 7.41 20.50
C LYS A 36 10.80 5.98 20.27
N THR A 37 10.55 5.65 19.02
CA THR A 37 10.35 4.26 18.54
C THR A 37 11.44 3.34 19.09
N PRO A 38 11.16 2.08 19.49
CA PRO A 38 12.17 1.16 20.00
C PRO A 38 13.42 1.03 19.10
N ALA A 39 14.60 0.94 19.69
CA ALA A 39 15.87 0.95 18.94
C ALA A 39 15.98 -0.20 17.92
N ALA A 40 15.53 -1.40 18.30
CA ALA A 40 15.52 -2.57 17.41
C ALA A 40 14.63 -2.36 16.18
N ILE A 41 13.55 -1.58 16.30
CA ILE A 41 12.64 -1.28 15.19
C ILE A 41 13.25 -0.25 14.27
N ARG A 42 13.81 0.84 14.82
CA ARG A 42 14.51 1.86 14.01
C ARG A 42 15.66 1.27 13.21
N ALA A 43 16.32 0.22 13.73
CA ALA A 43 17.42 -0.44 13.03
C ALA A 43 16.99 -1.24 11.78
N ILE A 44 15.69 -1.55 11.63
CA ILE A 44 15.18 -2.40 10.54
C ILE A 44 14.09 -1.73 9.71
N ASP A 45 13.57 -0.59 10.15
CA ASP A 45 12.52 0.18 9.49
C ASP A 45 13.05 0.84 8.20
N TRP A 46 12.43 0.53 7.08
CA TRP A 46 12.82 1.08 5.79
C TRP A 46 12.56 2.58 5.64
N ILE A 47 11.58 3.17 6.32
CA ILE A 47 11.41 4.63 6.27
C ILE A 47 12.63 5.30 6.93
N GLU A 48 13.10 4.77 8.05
CA GLU A 48 14.24 5.33 8.77
C GLU A 48 15.55 5.19 7.98
N ASN A 49 15.76 4.04 7.35
CA ASN A 49 17.06 3.66 6.80
C ASN A 49 17.20 3.84 5.27
N MET A 50 16.07 3.87 4.54
CA MET A 50 16.08 3.82 3.07
C MET A 50 15.49 5.08 2.42
N TRP A 51 14.59 5.78 3.12
CA TRP A 51 14.01 7.02 2.58
C TRP A 51 15.05 8.15 2.48
N PRO A 52 15.07 8.94 1.39
CA PRO A 52 16.04 10.03 1.21
C PRO A 52 16.01 11.04 2.37
N GLN A 53 17.18 11.30 2.96
CA GLN A 53 17.28 12.14 4.16
C GLN A 53 16.90 13.60 3.90
N ASP A 54 17.12 14.12 2.69
CA ASP A 54 16.76 15.47 2.30
C ASP A 54 15.23 15.65 2.15
N GLN A 55 14.53 14.63 1.64
CA GLN A 55 13.06 14.59 1.59
C GLN A 55 12.48 14.44 3.01
N ARG A 56 13.06 13.54 3.81
CA ARG A 56 12.66 13.33 5.20
C ARG A 56 12.80 14.61 6.04
N ALA A 57 13.89 15.35 5.87
CA ALA A 57 14.13 16.62 6.56
C ALA A 57 13.08 17.70 6.19
N LYS A 58 12.49 17.62 5.00
CA LYS A 58 11.39 18.50 4.56
C LYS A 58 10.01 18.03 5.05
N GLY A 59 9.94 16.86 5.68
CA GLY A 59 8.68 16.23 6.09
C GLY A 59 7.96 15.50 4.96
N ASP A 60 8.64 15.25 3.84
CA ASP A 60 8.11 14.55 2.68
C ASP A 60 8.45 13.07 2.79
N TYR A 61 7.70 12.34 3.62
CA TYR A 61 7.86 10.90 3.87
C TYR A 61 6.58 10.28 4.47
N PRO A 62 6.45 8.94 4.48
CA PRO A 62 5.33 8.24 5.12
C PRO A 62 5.22 8.51 6.63
N GLY A 63 4.21 9.27 7.05
CA GLY A 63 3.91 9.55 8.45
C GLY A 63 3.18 8.38 9.16
N VAL A 64 3.89 7.28 9.43
CA VAL A 64 3.28 6.07 10.03
C VAL A 64 4.06 5.49 11.22
N GLN A 65 5.19 6.09 11.58
CA GLN A 65 6.12 5.55 12.57
C GLN A 65 5.71 5.81 14.03
N ASN A 66 4.82 6.79 14.27
CA ASN A 66 4.57 7.35 15.60
C ASN A 66 3.09 7.72 15.82
N TYR A 67 2.33 6.79 16.41
CA TYR A 67 0.93 6.98 16.80
C TYR A 67 0.76 7.06 18.32
N LEU A 68 -0.07 8.03 18.75
CA LEU A 68 -0.61 8.09 20.10
C LEU A 68 -2.02 7.50 20.07
N LEU A 69 -2.24 6.43 20.82
CA LEU A 69 -3.52 5.77 20.92
C LEU A 69 -4.13 6.03 22.29
N MET A 70 -5.38 6.44 22.31
CA MET A 70 -6.14 6.71 23.52
C MET A 70 -7.52 6.10 23.36
N GLY A 71 -7.83 5.07 24.15
CA GLY A 71 -9.10 4.35 24.07
C GLY A 71 -9.83 4.37 25.40
N ALA A 72 -11.11 4.73 25.38
CA ALA A 72 -11.97 4.57 26.55
C ALA A 72 -12.23 3.07 26.82
N ALA A 73 -12.46 2.71 28.08
CA ALA A 73 -12.90 1.36 28.44
C ALA A 73 -14.11 0.94 27.61
N GLY A 74 -14.08 -0.29 27.08
CA GLY A 74 -15.08 -0.81 26.16
C GLY A 74 -14.78 -0.55 24.68
N SER A 75 -13.73 0.21 24.33
CA SER A 75 -13.35 0.42 22.92
C SER A 75 -12.95 -0.89 22.24
N TYR A 76 -13.41 -1.09 21.01
CA TYR A 76 -13.11 -2.25 20.18
C TYR A 76 -12.72 -1.82 18.77
N THR A 77 -11.61 -2.35 18.27
CA THR A 77 -11.23 -2.29 16.85
C THR A 77 -11.35 -3.71 16.29
N ASN A 78 -12.16 -3.88 15.25
CA ASN A 78 -12.46 -5.20 14.69
C ASN A 78 -11.25 -5.82 13.98
N PHE A 79 -11.38 -7.09 13.56
CA PHE A 79 -10.32 -7.81 12.85
C PHE A 79 -9.87 -7.06 11.60
N HIS A 80 -8.57 -6.81 11.50
CA HIS A 80 -7.93 -6.16 10.36
C HIS A 80 -6.50 -6.67 10.21
N ILE A 81 -5.87 -6.33 9.09
CA ILE A 81 -4.43 -6.45 8.87
C ILE A 81 -3.90 -5.02 8.78
N ASP A 82 -2.73 -4.76 9.37
CA ASP A 82 -2.10 -3.45 9.25
C ASP A 82 -1.72 -3.13 7.80
N PHE A 83 -1.93 -1.87 7.43
CA PHE A 83 -1.79 -1.38 6.07
C PHE A 83 -0.39 -1.63 5.47
N GLY A 84 -0.33 -1.93 4.18
CA GLY A 84 0.88 -2.34 3.44
C GLY A 84 1.52 -3.63 3.95
N GLY A 85 0.79 -4.41 4.75
CA GLY A 85 1.35 -5.56 5.46
C GLY A 85 2.43 -5.18 6.46
N SER A 86 2.43 -3.95 6.97
CA SER A 86 3.43 -3.50 7.92
C SER A 86 3.46 -4.35 9.19
N SER A 87 4.63 -4.43 9.81
CA SER A 87 4.72 -4.83 11.21
C SER A 87 4.38 -3.62 12.08
N VAL A 88 3.81 -3.86 13.26
CA VAL A 88 3.45 -2.79 14.20
C VAL A 88 4.04 -3.06 15.57
N TRP A 89 4.45 -2.00 16.26
CA TRP A 89 4.77 -2.08 17.69
C TRP A 89 3.79 -1.29 18.52
N TYR A 90 3.59 -1.77 19.74
CA TYR A 90 2.78 -1.12 20.76
C TYR A 90 3.53 -1.08 22.08
N ASN A 91 3.33 -0.01 22.84
CA ASN A 91 3.73 0.14 24.23
C ASN A 91 2.56 0.74 25.02
N ILE A 92 2.09 0.04 26.04
CA ILE A 92 1.00 0.51 26.89
C ILE A 92 1.61 1.35 28.00
N VAL A 93 1.41 2.66 27.95
CA VAL A 93 1.89 3.59 29.00
C VAL A 93 0.92 3.67 30.15
N LYS A 94 -0.37 3.46 29.88
CA LYS A 94 -1.41 3.38 30.91
C LYS A 94 -2.53 2.44 30.49
N GLY A 95 -3.08 1.72 31.45
CA GLY A 95 -4.24 0.85 31.24
C GLY A 95 -3.85 -0.52 30.70
N GLU A 96 -4.62 -1.05 29.75
CA GLU A 96 -4.42 -2.39 29.18
C GLU A 96 -5.13 -2.51 27.84
N LYS A 97 -4.61 -3.38 26.98
CA LYS A 97 -5.26 -3.81 25.75
C LYS A 97 -5.22 -5.32 25.62
N ILE A 98 -6.28 -5.88 25.06
CA ILE A 98 -6.39 -7.31 24.73
C ILE A 98 -6.37 -7.43 23.22
N PHE A 99 -5.35 -8.12 22.69
CA PHE A 99 -5.23 -8.44 21.28
C PHE A 99 -5.74 -9.86 21.04
N LEU A 100 -6.58 -10.00 20.03
CA LEU A 100 -6.95 -11.29 19.45
C LEU A 100 -6.19 -11.43 18.14
N LEU A 101 -5.29 -12.41 18.05
CA LEU A 101 -4.33 -12.56 16.96
C LEU A 101 -4.58 -13.87 16.21
N VAL A 102 -4.63 -13.78 14.89
CA VAL A 102 -4.78 -14.92 13.97
C VAL A 102 -3.59 -14.93 13.03
N GLN A 103 -2.92 -16.08 12.96
CA GLN A 103 -1.75 -16.26 12.11
C GLN A 103 -2.13 -16.13 10.62
N PRO A 104 -1.32 -15.43 9.79
CA PRO A 104 -1.61 -15.23 8.37
C PRO A 104 -1.26 -16.46 7.52
N THR A 105 -1.92 -17.58 7.78
CA THR A 105 -1.85 -18.75 6.90
C THR A 105 -2.61 -18.47 5.61
N GLU A 106 -2.26 -19.16 4.52
CA GLU A 106 -3.01 -19.09 3.25
C GLU A 106 -4.52 -19.31 3.43
N LYS A 107 -4.89 -20.23 4.33
CA LYS A 107 -6.28 -20.49 4.69
C LYS A 107 -6.89 -19.27 5.38
N ASN A 108 -6.27 -18.75 6.43
CA ASN A 108 -6.81 -17.64 7.21
C ASN A 108 -6.91 -16.34 6.40
N LEU A 109 -5.93 -16.04 5.54
CA LEU A 109 -5.98 -14.88 4.64
C LEU A 109 -7.12 -14.97 3.63
N LYS A 110 -7.42 -16.16 3.10
CA LYS A 110 -8.60 -16.36 2.23
C LYS A 110 -9.91 -16.18 2.98
N GLN A 111 -9.97 -16.64 4.23
CA GLN A 111 -11.16 -16.47 5.07
C GLN A 111 -11.35 -15.01 5.46
N PHE A 112 -10.27 -14.28 5.75
CA PHE A 112 -10.29 -12.85 6.02
C PHE A 112 -10.85 -12.07 4.83
N GLN A 113 -10.36 -12.31 3.61
CA GLN A 113 -10.87 -11.65 2.40
C GLN A 113 -12.35 -11.93 2.16
N LYS A 114 -12.81 -13.18 2.33
CA LYS A 114 -14.23 -13.53 2.20
C LYS A 114 -15.08 -12.82 3.24
N TRP A 115 -14.64 -12.82 4.49
CA TRP A 115 -15.35 -12.16 5.60
C TRP A 115 -15.43 -10.64 5.39
N TYR A 116 -14.32 -10.02 5.00
CA TYR A 116 -14.23 -8.59 4.72
C TYR A 116 -15.18 -8.16 3.61
N LEU A 117 -15.24 -8.91 2.50
CA LEU A 117 -16.13 -8.63 1.36
C LEU A 117 -17.60 -8.94 1.61
N ALA A 118 -17.90 -9.90 2.48
CA ALA A 118 -19.28 -10.26 2.78
C ALA A 118 -19.99 -9.22 3.65
N GLU A 119 -19.24 -8.26 4.22
CA GLU A 119 -19.72 -7.34 5.27
C GLU A 119 -20.47 -8.10 6.39
N ASP A 120 -20.10 -9.36 6.60
CA ASP A 120 -20.88 -10.28 7.41
C ASP A 120 -20.69 -9.96 8.90
N ALA A 121 -21.81 -9.83 9.62
CA ALA A 121 -21.84 -9.67 11.06
C ALA A 121 -21.43 -10.96 11.80
N ASN A 122 -21.28 -12.09 11.10
CA ASN A 122 -20.78 -13.33 11.68
C ASN A 122 -19.34 -13.21 12.20
N TYR A 123 -19.03 -14.01 13.22
CA TYR A 123 -17.73 -13.99 13.88
C TYR A 123 -16.64 -14.55 12.95
N PHE A 124 -15.74 -13.69 12.48
CA PHE A 124 -14.53 -14.06 11.71
C PHE A 124 -13.79 -15.26 12.34
N THR A 125 -13.78 -15.32 13.68
CA THR A 125 -13.10 -16.34 14.47
C THR A 125 -13.61 -17.77 14.27
N ASP A 126 -14.83 -17.97 13.79
CA ASP A 126 -15.42 -19.31 13.63
C ASP A 126 -14.80 -20.08 12.46
N ASN A 127 -14.11 -19.38 11.57
CA ASN A 127 -13.64 -19.91 10.28
C ASN A 127 -12.11 -20.00 10.17
N VAL A 128 -11.38 -19.76 11.27
CA VAL A 128 -9.90 -19.72 11.32
C VAL A 128 -9.35 -20.82 12.22
N ASP A 129 -8.07 -21.13 12.06
CA ASP A 129 -7.44 -22.27 12.75
C ASP A 129 -7.29 -22.06 14.26
N THR A 130 -6.77 -20.90 14.68
CA THR A 130 -6.47 -20.59 16.08
C THR A 130 -6.50 -19.09 16.29
N VAL A 131 -7.09 -18.66 17.41
CA VAL A 131 -7.09 -17.27 17.87
C VAL A 131 -6.29 -17.19 19.15
N LEU A 132 -5.16 -16.48 19.12
CA LEU A 132 -4.35 -16.20 20.30
C LEU A 132 -4.90 -14.97 21.01
N LYS A 133 -5.18 -15.08 22.31
CA LYS A 133 -5.54 -13.93 23.15
C LYS A 133 -4.31 -13.48 23.93
N ILE A 134 -3.88 -12.24 23.71
CA ILE A 134 -2.75 -11.64 24.42
C ILE A 134 -3.23 -10.41 25.18
N VAL A 135 -2.98 -10.38 26.49
CA VAL A 135 -3.23 -9.20 27.34
C VAL A 135 -1.92 -8.44 27.46
N ILE A 136 -1.93 -7.15 27.09
CA ILE A 136 -0.79 -6.25 27.23
C ILE A 136 -1.13 -5.23 28.31
N GLU A 137 -0.41 -5.32 29.42
CA GLU A 137 -0.58 -4.47 30.59
C GLU A 137 0.33 -3.24 30.53
N GLU A 138 0.12 -2.32 31.47
CA GLU A 138 0.94 -1.12 31.63
C GLU A 138 2.44 -1.43 31.74
N GLY A 139 3.26 -0.68 31.01
CA GLY A 139 4.70 -0.85 30.90
C GLY A 139 5.15 -1.94 29.92
N ASN A 140 4.23 -2.74 29.37
CA ASN A 140 4.57 -3.81 28.42
C ASN A 140 4.49 -3.35 26.97
N SER A 141 5.20 -4.09 26.12
CA SER A 141 5.25 -3.88 24.69
C SER A 141 4.99 -5.18 23.91
N ILE A 142 4.36 -5.04 22.75
CA ILE A 142 4.19 -6.11 21.77
C ILE A 142 4.68 -5.61 20.42
N VAL A 143 5.28 -6.52 19.65
CA VAL A 143 5.51 -6.35 18.21
C VAL A 143 4.68 -7.40 17.50
N ILE A 144 3.84 -6.96 16.58
CA ILE A 144 2.99 -7.81 15.75
C ILE A 144 3.65 -7.91 14.37
N PRO A 145 4.03 -9.11 13.90
CA PRO A 145 4.66 -9.26 12.60
C PRO A 145 3.72 -8.98 11.42
N SER A 146 4.30 -8.72 10.26
CA SER A 146 3.61 -8.57 8.98
C SER A 146 2.50 -9.61 8.75
N GLY A 147 1.33 -9.11 8.35
CA GLY A 147 0.17 -9.90 7.92
C GLY A 147 -0.73 -10.44 9.02
N TRP A 148 -0.33 -10.38 10.29
CA TRP A 148 -1.15 -10.92 11.38
C TRP A 148 -2.49 -10.22 11.48
N ILE A 149 -3.55 -11.02 11.37
CA ILE A 149 -4.94 -10.55 11.42
C ILE A 149 -5.29 -10.36 12.89
N HIS A 150 -5.77 -9.19 13.27
CA HIS A 150 -5.99 -8.90 14.67
C HIS A 150 -7.13 -7.96 14.99
N ALA A 151 -7.75 -8.18 16.15
CA ALA A 151 -8.73 -7.29 16.78
C ALA A 151 -8.22 -6.83 18.13
N VAL A 152 -8.65 -5.65 18.59
CA VAL A 152 -8.16 -5.02 19.81
C VAL A 152 -9.33 -4.59 20.69
N TYR A 153 -9.37 -5.10 21.91
CA TYR A 153 -10.30 -4.67 22.95
C TYR A 153 -9.59 -3.89 24.05
N THR A 154 -10.23 -2.83 24.56
CA THR A 154 -9.68 -1.95 25.60
C THR A 154 -10.51 -2.10 26.88
N PRO A 155 -10.13 -3.00 27.82
CA PRO A 155 -10.94 -3.29 29.01
C PRO A 155 -10.99 -2.13 30.03
N LYS A 156 -9.95 -1.29 30.06
CA LYS A 156 -9.84 -0.10 30.91
C LYS A 156 -9.25 1.04 30.10
N ASP A 157 -9.56 2.28 30.47
CA ASP A 157 -9.03 3.47 29.80
C ASP A 157 -7.53 3.34 29.60
N SER A 158 -7.09 3.46 28.35
CA SER A 158 -5.72 3.14 27.97
C SER A 158 -5.10 4.24 27.13
N ILE A 159 -3.81 4.48 27.40
CA ILE A 159 -2.93 5.31 26.60
C ILE A 159 -1.77 4.43 26.15
N ALA A 160 -1.55 4.38 24.84
CA ALA A 160 -0.49 3.60 24.24
C ALA A 160 0.25 4.42 23.18
N PHE A 161 1.50 4.07 22.94
CA PHE A 161 2.24 4.49 21.76
C PHE A 161 2.44 3.30 20.85
N GLY A 162 2.49 3.57 19.55
CA GLY A 162 2.82 2.56 18.57
C GLY A 162 3.28 3.15 17.25
N GLY A 163 3.49 2.30 16.27
CA GLY A 163 3.93 2.71 14.95
C GLY A 163 4.14 1.53 14.02
N ASN A 164 3.96 1.80 12.74
CA ASN A 164 4.07 0.83 11.67
C ASN A 164 5.43 0.97 10.99
N PHE A 165 5.98 -0.16 10.55
CA PHE A 165 7.27 -0.20 9.85
C PHE A 165 7.31 -1.38 8.86
N LEU A 166 8.09 -1.20 7.79
CA LEU A 166 8.36 -2.23 6.78
C LEU A 166 9.82 -2.66 6.89
N HIS A 167 10.10 -3.93 6.61
CA HIS A 167 11.43 -4.52 6.76
C HIS A 167 11.62 -5.74 5.85
N LEU A 168 12.86 -6.24 5.75
CA LEU A 168 13.18 -7.34 4.82
C LEU A 168 12.83 -8.74 5.36
N TYR A 169 12.77 -8.95 6.68
CA TYR A 169 12.62 -10.29 7.29
C TYR A 169 11.39 -11.10 6.84
N ASN A 170 10.30 -10.43 6.44
CA ASN A 170 9.10 -11.10 5.95
C ASN A 170 8.49 -10.35 4.76
N PHE A 171 9.36 -9.92 3.83
CA PHE A 171 8.94 -9.07 2.72
C PHE A 171 7.91 -9.73 1.79
N GLU A 172 8.01 -11.06 1.60
CA GLU A 172 7.00 -11.84 0.87
C GLU A 172 5.58 -11.62 1.41
N MET A 173 5.42 -11.58 2.74
CA MET A 173 4.12 -11.31 3.35
C MET A 173 3.70 -9.85 3.16
N GLN A 174 4.61 -8.89 3.27
CA GLN A 174 4.31 -7.47 3.00
C GLN A 174 3.76 -7.28 1.58
N LEU A 175 4.40 -7.89 0.57
CA LEU A 175 3.92 -7.88 -0.82
C LEU A 175 2.57 -8.56 -0.98
N LYS A 176 2.36 -9.70 -0.31
CA LYS A 176 1.09 -10.43 -0.34
C LYS A 176 -0.06 -9.59 0.21
N ILE A 177 0.13 -8.93 1.35
CA ILE A 177 -0.90 -8.06 1.93
C ILE A 177 -1.14 -6.84 1.04
N HIS A 178 -0.09 -6.20 0.52
CA HIS A 178 -0.25 -5.10 -0.43
C HIS A 178 -1.11 -5.51 -1.64
N GLY A 179 -0.85 -6.68 -2.24
CA GLY A 179 -1.68 -7.20 -3.33
C GLY A 179 -3.12 -7.54 -2.90
N ILE A 180 -3.34 -7.99 -1.65
CA ILE A 180 -4.69 -8.17 -1.11
C ILE A 180 -5.43 -6.83 -0.99
N GLU A 181 -4.79 -5.79 -0.45
CA GLU A 181 -5.37 -4.44 -0.33
C GLU A 181 -5.74 -3.87 -1.71
N GLU A 182 -4.88 -4.08 -2.72
CA GLU A 182 -5.17 -3.72 -4.11
C GLU A 182 -6.41 -4.45 -4.65
N ASN A 183 -6.49 -5.78 -4.45
CA ASN A 183 -7.60 -6.60 -4.91
C ASN A 183 -8.92 -6.30 -4.19
N LEU A 184 -8.87 -5.95 -2.91
CA LEU A 184 -10.03 -5.53 -2.12
C LEU A 184 -10.47 -4.09 -2.44
N GLN A 185 -9.70 -3.36 -3.26
CA GLN A 185 -9.94 -1.96 -3.59
C GLN A 185 -10.00 -1.07 -2.35
N ASP A 186 -9.18 -1.36 -1.33
CA ASP A 186 -9.16 -0.53 -0.12
C ASP A 186 -8.85 0.92 -0.48
N PRO A 187 -9.58 1.92 0.07
CA PRO A 187 -9.29 3.32 -0.18
C PRO A 187 -7.83 3.66 0.13
N LEU A 188 -7.18 4.46 -0.73
CA LEU A 188 -5.76 4.80 -0.59
C LEU A 188 -5.38 5.37 0.78
N LYS A 189 -6.29 6.10 1.44
CA LYS A 189 -6.11 6.62 2.80
C LYS A 189 -5.94 5.55 3.89
N TYR A 190 -6.28 4.30 3.59
CA TYR A 190 -6.13 3.14 4.48
C TYR A 190 -5.01 2.21 4.04
N ARG A 191 -4.28 2.55 2.98
CA ARG A 191 -3.09 1.82 2.53
C ARG A 191 -1.82 2.52 3.00
N PHE A 192 -0.71 1.80 2.94
CA PHE A 192 0.58 2.37 3.26
C PHE A 192 0.94 3.48 2.25
N PRO A 193 1.15 4.74 2.69
CA PRO A 193 1.44 5.84 1.78
C PRO A 193 2.84 5.68 1.18
N TYR A 194 2.97 5.94 -0.12
CA TYR A 194 4.23 5.83 -0.86
C TYR A 194 4.88 4.43 -0.80
N PHE A 195 4.08 3.36 -0.72
CA PHE A 195 4.60 1.99 -0.67
C PHE A 195 5.51 1.68 -1.88
N GLU A 196 5.05 2.00 -3.08
CA GLU A 196 5.77 1.76 -4.33
C GLU A 196 7.07 2.58 -4.40
N GLU A 197 7.00 3.87 -4.04
CA GLU A 197 8.14 4.79 -3.85
C GLU A 197 9.22 4.17 -2.94
N LEU A 198 8.79 3.67 -1.77
CA LEU A 198 9.68 3.07 -0.79
C LEU A 198 10.36 1.81 -1.33
N MET A 199 9.66 0.99 -2.12
CA MET A 199 10.27 -0.19 -2.74
C MET A 199 11.43 0.20 -3.67
N TRP A 200 11.31 1.31 -4.41
CA TRP A 200 12.40 1.83 -5.24
C TRP A 200 13.59 2.31 -4.42
N TYR A 201 13.36 3.04 -3.33
CA TYR A 201 14.45 3.47 -2.44
C TYR A 201 15.16 2.29 -1.76
N VAL A 202 14.40 1.29 -1.31
CA VAL A 202 14.97 0.03 -0.78
C VAL A 202 15.83 -0.64 -1.86
N SER A 203 15.34 -0.72 -3.09
CA SER A 203 16.06 -1.36 -4.19
C SER A 203 17.38 -0.65 -4.51
N GLN A 204 17.36 0.68 -4.55
CA GLN A 204 18.57 1.48 -4.76
C GLN A 204 19.59 1.27 -3.64
N HIS A 205 19.15 1.26 -2.38
CA HIS A 205 20.04 1.00 -1.26
C HIS A 205 20.76 -0.36 -1.38
N TYR A 206 20.02 -1.41 -1.77
CA TYR A 206 20.62 -2.73 -1.96
C TYR A 206 21.53 -2.82 -3.19
N VAL A 207 21.25 -2.08 -4.26
CA VAL A 207 22.17 -1.93 -5.39
C VAL A 207 23.51 -1.34 -4.92
N ASP A 208 23.48 -0.29 -4.11
CA ASP A 208 24.70 0.33 -3.59
C ASP A 208 25.44 -0.61 -2.62
N HIS A 209 24.71 -1.30 -1.74
CA HIS A 209 25.29 -2.32 -0.86
C HIS A 209 25.96 -3.47 -1.64
N ILE A 210 25.35 -3.93 -2.73
CA ILE A 210 25.90 -4.97 -3.60
C ILE A 210 27.15 -4.47 -4.32
N LYS A 211 27.18 -3.23 -4.80
CA LYS A 211 28.38 -2.63 -5.43
C LYS A 211 29.56 -2.57 -4.46
N GLU A 212 29.30 -2.22 -3.22
CA GLU A 212 30.33 -2.05 -2.19
C GLU A 212 30.85 -3.39 -1.66
N SER A 213 29.95 -4.32 -1.35
CA SER A 213 30.29 -5.55 -0.62
C SER A 213 30.31 -6.81 -1.48
N ASN A 214 29.64 -6.77 -2.64
CA ASN A 214 29.29 -7.92 -3.47
C ASN A 214 28.70 -9.09 -2.67
N LYS A 215 27.92 -8.79 -1.61
CA LYS A 215 27.35 -9.79 -0.71
C LYS A 215 25.91 -9.45 -0.37
N LEU A 216 25.13 -10.51 -0.17
CA LEU A 216 23.85 -10.52 0.53
C LEU A 216 23.87 -11.72 1.47
N ASN A 217 23.38 -11.58 2.68
CA ASN A 217 23.16 -12.71 3.57
C ASN A 217 21.92 -13.52 3.12
N GLY A 218 21.67 -14.67 3.77
CA GLY A 218 20.64 -15.60 3.31
C GLY A 218 19.21 -15.05 3.33
N TRP A 219 18.85 -14.27 4.36
CA TRP A 219 17.51 -13.68 4.47
C TRP A 219 17.37 -12.44 3.59
N GLU A 220 18.45 -11.66 3.41
CA GLU A 220 18.49 -10.57 2.44
C GLU A 220 18.24 -11.10 1.04
N ARG A 221 18.98 -12.13 0.62
CA ARG A 221 18.84 -12.76 -0.70
C ARG A 221 17.40 -13.22 -0.96
N LYS A 222 16.71 -13.79 0.03
CA LYS A 222 15.28 -14.16 -0.12
C LYS A 222 14.43 -12.92 -0.41
N GLY A 223 14.48 -11.91 0.45
CA GLY A 223 13.64 -10.72 0.29
C GLY A 223 13.97 -9.91 -0.97
N ILE A 224 15.24 -9.81 -1.36
CA ILE A 224 15.68 -9.13 -2.59
C ILE A 224 15.25 -9.89 -3.85
N THR A 225 15.13 -11.22 -3.78
CA THR A 225 14.55 -12.00 -4.89
C THR A 225 13.09 -11.62 -5.11
N GLU A 226 12.28 -11.56 -4.04
CA GLU A 226 10.87 -11.14 -4.13
C GLU A 226 10.73 -9.69 -4.62
N LEU A 227 11.61 -8.80 -4.17
CA LEU A 227 11.65 -7.41 -4.61
C LEU A 227 11.96 -7.29 -6.10
N ALA A 228 12.98 -8.00 -6.58
CA ALA A 228 13.37 -7.97 -7.98
C ALA A 228 12.23 -8.49 -8.90
N GLU A 229 11.52 -9.55 -8.49
CA GLU A 229 10.35 -10.03 -9.24
C GLU A 229 9.21 -9.01 -9.21
N TRP A 230 8.95 -8.39 -8.06
CA TRP A 230 7.90 -7.37 -7.93
C TRP A 230 8.19 -6.14 -8.80
N LEU A 231 9.42 -5.62 -8.81
CA LEU A 231 9.82 -4.45 -9.61
C LEU A 231 9.60 -4.63 -11.11
N LYS A 232 9.70 -5.85 -11.66
CA LYS A 232 9.40 -6.12 -13.08
C LYS A 232 7.97 -5.69 -13.45
N PHE A 233 7.02 -5.91 -12.57
CA PHE A 233 5.61 -5.59 -12.80
C PHE A 233 5.30 -4.12 -12.51
N TYR A 234 6.03 -3.48 -11.60
CA TYR A 234 5.79 -2.10 -11.15
C TYR A 234 6.78 -1.07 -11.73
N ARG A 235 7.62 -1.46 -12.70
CA ARG A 235 8.59 -0.61 -13.40
C ARG A 235 8.04 0.76 -13.83
N ARG A 236 6.78 0.78 -14.31
CA ARG A 236 6.10 1.97 -14.85
C ARG A 236 5.56 2.94 -13.79
N LYS A 237 5.48 2.55 -12.50
CA LYS A 237 4.95 3.38 -11.40
C LYS A 237 6.03 4.07 -10.56
N ARG A 238 7.25 4.20 -11.07
CA ARG A 238 8.38 4.72 -10.30
C ARG A 238 8.32 6.24 -10.08
N PRO A 239 8.95 6.76 -9.02
CA PRO A 239 9.12 8.19 -8.80
C PRO A 239 9.91 8.85 -9.94
N ALA A 240 9.57 10.09 -10.29
CA ALA A 240 10.38 10.88 -11.21
C ALA A 240 11.76 11.17 -10.59
N GLY A 241 12.83 10.82 -11.30
CA GLY A 241 14.18 11.25 -10.98
C GLY A 241 14.88 10.54 -9.82
N VAL A 242 15.03 9.20 -9.88
CA VAL A 242 16.03 8.44 -9.11
C VAL A 242 16.44 7.18 -9.91
N TYR A 243 17.62 7.23 -10.55
CA TYR A 243 18.32 6.17 -11.33
C TYR A 243 17.51 5.42 -12.42
N PRO A 244 18.15 4.86 -13.47
CA PRO A 244 17.40 4.09 -14.48
C PRO A 244 16.74 2.86 -13.85
N SER A 245 15.44 2.67 -14.09
CA SER A 245 14.67 1.60 -13.45
C SER A 245 15.20 0.22 -13.82
N GLN A 246 15.56 0.07 -15.08
CA GLN A 246 16.13 -1.14 -15.64
C GLN A 246 17.53 -1.43 -15.05
N TYR A 247 18.31 -0.39 -14.71
CA TYR A 247 19.62 -0.57 -14.08
C TYR A 247 19.50 -1.23 -12.71
N ILE A 248 18.56 -0.76 -11.90
CA ILE A 248 18.30 -1.32 -10.57
C ILE A 248 17.92 -2.79 -10.71
N ILE A 249 16.90 -3.07 -11.54
CA ILE A 249 16.39 -4.43 -11.77
C ILE A 249 17.51 -5.36 -12.24
N ASP A 250 18.26 -4.97 -13.28
CA ASP A 250 19.31 -5.80 -13.85
C ASP A 250 20.47 -6.03 -12.89
N THR A 251 20.82 -5.04 -12.07
CA THR A 251 21.86 -5.18 -11.05
C THR A 251 21.47 -6.20 -9.99
N LEU A 252 20.23 -6.13 -9.49
CA LEU A 252 19.71 -7.11 -8.54
C LEU A 252 19.71 -8.52 -9.16
N TYR A 253 19.22 -8.68 -10.39
CA TYR A 253 19.21 -9.97 -11.07
C TYR A 253 20.60 -10.53 -11.36
N ALA A 254 21.52 -9.69 -11.81
CA ALA A 254 22.89 -10.09 -12.08
C ALA A 254 23.52 -10.66 -10.80
N HIS A 255 23.39 -9.96 -9.68
CA HIS A 255 23.91 -10.43 -8.40
C HIS A 255 23.22 -11.71 -7.91
N LEU A 256 21.89 -11.80 -8.01
CA LEU A 256 21.13 -12.99 -7.59
C LEU A 256 21.52 -14.24 -8.40
N LYS A 257 21.81 -14.08 -9.70
CA LYS A 257 22.24 -15.16 -10.61
C LYS A 257 23.76 -15.43 -10.59
N GLY A 258 24.56 -14.63 -9.90
CA GLY A 258 26.02 -14.76 -9.88
C GLY A 258 26.70 -14.26 -11.16
N ASN A 259 26.04 -13.39 -11.91
CA ASN A 259 26.58 -12.75 -13.11
C ASN A 259 27.36 -11.47 -12.74
N SER A 260 28.18 -10.99 -13.68
CA SER A 260 28.83 -9.67 -13.57
C SER A 260 27.80 -8.55 -13.51
N LEU A 261 28.02 -7.58 -12.60
CA LEU A 261 27.15 -6.42 -12.47
C LEU A 261 27.21 -5.55 -13.74
N PRO A 262 26.07 -5.00 -14.18
CA PRO A 262 26.03 -4.12 -15.33
C PRO A 262 26.71 -2.77 -15.04
N SER A 263 27.27 -2.14 -16.07
CA SER A 263 27.74 -0.75 -15.99
C SER A 263 26.57 0.21 -16.08
N GLN A 264 26.46 1.14 -15.14
CA GLN A 264 25.41 2.16 -15.15
C GLN A 264 25.46 3.04 -16.43
N ALA A 265 26.64 3.20 -17.05
CA ALA A 265 26.79 3.94 -18.30
C ALA A 265 26.02 3.31 -19.48
N ASN A 266 25.61 2.04 -19.38
CA ASN A 266 24.81 1.36 -20.40
C ASN A 266 23.31 1.64 -20.26
N TYR A 267 22.91 2.40 -19.24
CA TYR A 267 21.53 2.72 -18.92
C TYR A 267 21.39 4.23 -19.00
N PRO A 268 20.97 4.78 -20.16
CA PRO A 268 20.73 6.21 -20.28
C PRO A 268 19.69 6.63 -19.23
N ASP A 269 19.80 7.86 -18.74
CA ASP A 269 18.75 8.44 -17.91
C ASP A 269 17.46 8.42 -18.74
N GLU A 270 16.52 7.58 -18.33
CA GLU A 270 15.17 7.54 -18.89
C GLU A 270 14.57 8.94 -18.67
N GLU A 271 14.58 9.79 -19.71
CA GLU A 271 13.85 11.06 -19.71
C GLU A 271 12.38 10.78 -19.35
N GLU A 272 11.74 11.73 -18.63
CA GLU A 272 10.33 11.64 -18.25
C GLU A 272 9.45 11.27 -19.46
N GLY A 273 9.05 10.00 -19.55
CA GLY A 273 8.08 9.49 -20.52
C GLY A 273 8.46 9.73 -22.00
N GLY A 274 9.26 8.83 -22.57
CA GLY A 274 9.48 8.75 -24.01
C GLY A 274 9.23 7.33 -24.51
N ASP A 275 8.32 7.19 -25.46
CA ASP A 275 7.98 5.95 -26.15
C ASP A 275 9.24 5.27 -26.71
N ASP A 276 9.50 4.05 -26.25
CA ASP A 276 10.57 3.19 -26.78
C ASP A 276 10.11 2.62 -28.13
N PRO A 277 10.85 2.81 -29.24
CA PRO A 277 10.46 2.28 -30.55
C PRO A 277 10.57 0.75 -30.67
N ASP A 278 11.19 0.07 -29.68
CA ASP A 278 11.16 -1.40 -29.55
C ASP A 278 10.04 -1.88 -28.60
N ASP A 279 9.15 -0.96 -28.18
CA ASP A 279 7.86 -1.25 -27.58
C ASP A 279 6.92 -1.75 -28.69
N GLU A 280 6.95 -3.07 -28.97
CA GLU A 280 5.69 -3.78 -29.20
C GLU A 280 4.88 -3.72 -27.91
N GLY A 281 4.40 -2.51 -27.63
CA GLY A 281 3.63 -2.16 -26.47
C GLY A 281 2.45 -3.09 -26.41
N ASN A 282 2.20 -3.60 -25.21
CA ASN A 282 0.94 -4.25 -24.89
C ASN A 282 -0.21 -3.22 -24.81
N ASP A 283 -0.24 -2.30 -25.78
CA ASP A 283 -1.33 -1.43 -26.20
C ASP A 283 -2.13 -2.11 -27.34
N HIS A 284 -2.00 -3.43 -27.48
CA HIS A 284 -2.89 -4.20 -28.31
C HIS A 284 -4.21 -4.43 -27.57
N CYS A 285 -5.17 -3.55 -27.86
CA CYS A 285 -6.57 -3.85 -27.65
C CYS A 285 -6.91 -5.19 -28.34
N ILE A 286 -7.90 -5.94 -27.83
CA ILE A 286 -8.31 -7.25 -28.39
C ILE A 286 -8.66 -7.24 -29.89
N CYS A 287 -8.88 -6.07 -30.48
CA CYS A 287 -9.12 -5.92 -31.92
C CYS A 287 -7.85 -5.90 -32.78
N GLY A 288 -6.65 -5.74 -32.19
CA GLY A 288 -5.38 -5.68 -32.90
C GLY A 288 -5.18 -4.45 -33.79
N GLY A 289 -5.99 -3.39 -33.61
CA GLY A 289 -5.88 -2.14 -34.36
C GLY A 289 -5.35 -1.00 -33.48
N ASN A 290 -4.54 -0.12 -34.07
CA ASN A 290 -4.13 1.15 -33.48
C ASN A 290 -5.09 2.23 -34.00
N ALA A 291 -6.04 2.67 -33.17
CA ALA A 291 -6.93 3.76 -33.53
C ALA A 291 -6.57 5.01 -32.71
N ASP A 292 -5.86 5.94 -33.36
CA ASP A 292 -5.31 7.17 -32.77
C ASP A 292 -6.36 8.17 -32.25
N ASP A 293 -7.66 7.88 -32.41
CA ASP A 293 -8.77 8.76 -32.01
C ASP A 293 -9.88 8.04 -31.18
N GLU A 294 -9.62 6.82 -30.69
CA GLU A 294 -10.58 6.08 -29.87
C GLU A 294 -10.41 6.34 -28.37
N LEU A 295 -11.51 6.22 -27.61
CA LEU A 295 -11.47 6.37 -26.15
C LEU A 295 -10.93 5.08 -25.54
N TRP A 296 -9.89 5.17 -24.72
CA TRP A 296 -9.26 4.00 -24.10
C TRP A 296 -9.64 3.85 -22.63
N VAL A 297 -9.59 2.61 -22.15
CA VAL A 297 -9.81 2.24 -20.75
C VAL A 297 -8.75 1.23 -20.31
N GLY A 298 -8.11 1.51 -19.18
CA GLY A 298 -7.05 0.66 -18.60
C GLY A 298 -7.61 -0.31 -17.57
N CYS A 299 -7.20 -1.58 -17.62
CA CYS A 299 -7.59 -2.57 -16.62
C CYS A 299 -6.85 -2.35 -15.30
N SER A 300 -7.57 -2.09 -14.21
CA SER A 300 -7.02 -1.89 -12.86
C SER A 300 -6.33 -3.13 -12.26
N ALA A 301 -6.55 -4.32 -12.84
CA ALA A 301 -5.90 -5.56 -12.39
C ALA A 301 -4.62 -5.90 -13.17
N CYS A 302 -4.64 -5.82 -14.50
CA CYS A 302 -3.51 -6.29 -15.33
C CYS A 302 -2.75 -5.16 -16.03
N GLY A 303 -3.22 -3.91 -15.95
CA GLY A 303 -2.58 -2.75 -16.56
C GLY A 303 -2.66 -2.66 -18.09
N SER A 304 -3.34 -3.60 -18.76
CA SER A 304 -3.54 -3.55 -20.21
C SER A 304 -4.61 -2.53 -20.61
N TRP A 305 -4.41 -1.89 -21.77
CA TRP A 305 -5.32 -0.88 -22.31
C TRP A 305 -6.21 -1.46 -23.41
N TYR A 306 -7.46 -1.03 -23.42
CA TYR A 306 -8.46 -1.46 -24.40
C TYR A 306 -9.22 -0.25 -24.94
N HIS A 307 -9.61 -0.29 -26.21
CA HIS A 307 -10.64 0.63 -26.70
C HIS A 307 -11.93 0.40 -25.91
N ALA A 308 -12.51 1.47 -25.39
CA ALA A 308 -13.78 1.45 -24.67
C ALA A 308 -14.86 0.70 -25.46
N GLY A 309 -14.94 0.95 -26.77
CA GLY A 309 -15.87 0.25 -27.66
C GLY A 309 -15.62 -1.26 -27.75
N CYS A 310 -14.35 -1.68 -27.85
CA CYS A 310 -13.99 -3.11 -27.94
C CYS A 310 -14.35 -3.90 -26.68
N VAL A 311 -14.45 -3.23 -25.53
CA VAL A 311 -14.85 -3.86 -24.27
C VAL A 311 -16.27 -3.50 -23.84
N GLY A 312 -17.08 -2.94 -24.74
CA GLY A 312 -18.50 -2.70 -24.53
C GLY A 312 -18.82 -1.48 -23.67
N LEU A 313 -17.88 -0.55 -23.50
CA LEU A 313 -18.06 0.70 -22.78
C LEU A 313 -18.35 1.87 -23.74
N SER A 314 -19.32 2.70 -23.35
CA SER A 314 -19.59 3.97 -24.02
C SER A 314 -18.71 5.08 -23.44
N LYS A 315 -18.60 6.20 -24.14
CA LYS A 315 -17.79 7.34 -23.70
C LYS A 315 -18.25 7.89 -22.34
N GLU A 316 -19.55 7.87 -22.09
CA GLU A 316 -20.15 8.31 -20.82
C GLU A 316 -19.78 7.37 -19.68
N LYS A 317 -19.79 6.05 -19.91
CA LYS A 317 -19.42 5.07 -18.89
C LYS A 317 -17.96 5.17 -18.49
N VAL A 318 -17.04 5.36 -19.44
CA VAL A 318 -15.61 5.48 -19.12
C VAL A 318 -15.33 6.67 -18.21
N ALA A 319 -16.08 7.78 -18.37
CA ALA A 319 -15.93 8.95 -17.51
C ALA A 319 -16.45 8.75 -16.07
N GLU A 320 -17.30 7.74 -15.85
CA GLU A 320 -17.88 7.41 -14.53
C GLU A 320 -17.19 6.21 -13.85
N ILE A 321 -16.28 5.52 -14.56
CA ILE A 321 -15.60 4.33 -14.05
C ILE A 321 -14.32 4.73 -13.31
N GLU A 322 -14.30 4.51 -11.99
CA GLU A 322 -13.08 4.64 -11.18
C GLU A 322 -12.12 3.45 -11.37
N ASN A 323 -12.66 2.24 -11.54
CA ASN A 323 -11.90 1.01 -11.76
C ASN A 323 -12.53 0.13 -12.84
N TYR A 324 -11.78 -0.16 -13.90
CA TYR A 324 -12.20 -1.06 -14.98
C TYR A 324 -11.47 -2.40 -14.89
N TYR A 325 -12.17 -3.52 -15.14
CA TYR A 325 -11.57 -4.85 -15.21
C TYR A 325 -11.88 -5.51 -16.54
N CYS A 326 -10.86 -5.97 -17.25
CA CYS A 326 -11.04 -6.62 -18.55
C CYS A 326 -11.69 -7.98 -18.43
N ASN A 327 -12.16 -8.55 -19.55
CA ASN A 327 -12.83 -9.85 -19.56
C ASN A 327 -11.97 -11.02 -19.05
N ARG A 328 -10.65 -10.84 -18.91
CA ARG A 328 -9.76 -11.84 -18.29
C ARG A 328 -9.65 -11.67 -16.78
N CYS A 329 -9.80 -10.45 -16.29
CA CYS A 329 -9.63 -10.07 -14.89
C CYS A 329 -10.97 -9.93 -14.14
N ALA A 330 -12.07 -9.75 -14.86
CA ALA A 330 -13.40 -9.66 -14.29
C ALA A 330 -13.83 -11.00 -13.64
N PRO A 331 -14.49 -10.97 -12.47
CA PRO A 331 -15.03 -12.17 -11.82
C PRO A 331 -16.05 -12.87 -12.72
N LYS A 332 -16.13 -14.21 -12.65
CA LYS A 332 -16.99 -15.06 -13.50
C LYS A 332 -18.50 -14.72 -13.45
N SER A 333 -18.96 -13.92 -12.48
CA SER A 333 -20.33 -13.41 -12.38
C SER A 333 -20.65 -12.24 -13.33
N ALA A 334 -19.65 -11.61 -13.96
CA ALA A 334 -19.83 -10.46 -14.85
C ALA A 334 -19.95 -10.83 -16.35
N HIS A 335 -19.87 -12.11 -16.72
CA HIS A 335 -19.83 -12.56 -18.11
C HIS A 335 -21.20 -12.90 -18.74
N SER A 336 -22.32 -12.52 -18.15
CA SER A 336 -23.63 -12.71 -18.80
C SER A 336 -23.93 -11.60 -19.81
N ASN A 337 -23.78 -11.96 -21.09
CA ASN A 337 -23.97 -11.22 -22.34
C ASN A 337 -25.23 -10.30 -22.44
N PRO A 338 -25.26 -9.34 -23.39
CA PRO A 338 -26.14 -8.18 -23.41
C PRO A 338 -27.54 -8.51 -23.90
N ARG A 339 -28.56 -8.00 -23.20
CA ARG A 339 -29.89 -7.79 -23.78
C ARG A 339 -30.31 -6.34 -23.61
N LYS A 340 -30.70 -5.75 -24.75
CA LYS A 340 -31.21 -4.41 -24.97
C LYS A 340 -32.24 -4.01 -23.91
N VAL A 341 -32.08 -2.85 -23.28
CA VAL A 341 -33.20 -2.04 -22.78
C VAL A 341 -32.97 -0.58 -23.13
N ASN A 342 -34.03 0.05 -23.61
CA ASN A 342 -34.07 1.33 -24.31
C ASN A 342 -34.25 2.51 -23.33
N VAL A 343 -33.54 3.60 -23.65
CA VAL A 343 -33.60 5.03 -23.29
C VAL A 343 -34.62 5.54 -22.26
N GLY A 344 -34.15 6.42 -21.35
CA GLY A 344 -34.98 7.33 -20.55
C GLY A 344 -34.27 8.53 -19.90
N SER A 345 -34.02 9.59 -20.68
CA SER A 345 -34.02 11.03 -20.32
C SER A 345 -33.08 11.64 -19.25
N LYS A 346 -32.01 12.28 -19.76
CA LYS A 346 -31.51 13.67 -19.51
C LYS A 346 -31.59 14.27 -18.09
N ARG A 347 -30.41 14.69 -17.58
CA ARG A 347 -30.07 16.10 -17.24
C ARG A 347 -28.55 16.29 -17.10
N ARG A 348 -27.97 17.20 -17.90
CA ARG A 348 -26.62 17.76 -17.77
C ARG A 348 -26.63 18.92 -16.77
N VAL A 349 -25.55 19.15 -16.02
CA VAL A 349 -24.82 20.45 -15.91
C VAL A 349 -23.36 20.22 -15.43
N ASN A 350 -22.41 20.64 -16.27
CA ASN A 350 -21.09 21.32 -16.11
C ASN A 350 -20.30 21.28 -14.78
N THR A 351 -18.97 21.46 -14.72
CA THR A 351 -17.76 21.43 -15.59
C THR A 351 -16.62 21.81 -14.65
N VAL A 352 -15.41 21.26 -14.76
CA VAL A 352 -14.15 22.06 -14.71
C VAL A 352 -13.05 21.33 -15.50
N GLU A 353 -12.66 21.92 -16.63
CA GLU A 353 -11.41 21.66 -17.34
C GLU A 353 -10.19 22.12 -16.52
N HIS A 354 -9.05 21.41 -16.62
CA HIS A 354 -7.74 22.06 -16.72
C HIS A 354 -6.83 21.25 -17.67
N ALA A 355 -6.79 21.69 -18.93
CA ALA A 355 -5.87 21.24 -19.96
C ALA A 355 -4.50 21.92 -19.79
N ARG A 356 -3.41 21.14 -19.80
CA ARG A 356 -2.05 21.64 -20.03
C ARG A 356 -1.89 22.00 -21.50
N LYS A 357 -1.59 23.28 -21.78
CA LYS A 357 -1.26 23.80 -23.11
C LYS A 357 0.14 23.32 -23.53
N THR A 358 0.23 22.69 -24.69
CA THR A 358 1.48 22.47 -25.43
C THR A 358 1.77 23.66 -26.34
N THR A 359 2.95 24.26 -26.23
CA THR A 359 3.46 25.23 -27.21
C THR A 359 4.41 24.54 -28.17
N LYS A 360 3.93 24.18 -29.37
CA LYS A 360 4.78 23.83 -30.52
C LYS A 360 5.24 25.13 -31.20
N LYS A 361 6.55 25.32 -31.33
CA LYS A 361 7.14 26.29 -32.28
C LYS A 361 7.13 25.68 -33.69
N PRO A 362 6.77 26.40 -34.76
CA PRO A 362 6.90 25.91 -36.12
C PRO A 362 8.32 26.13 -36.67
N ARG A 363 8.76 25.15 -37.46
CA ARG A 363 9.94 25.20 -38.33
C ARG A 363 9.52 25.92 -39.62
N ALA A 364 10.31 26.89 -40.08
CA ALA A 364 10.08 27.58 -41.34
C ALA A 364 11.17 27.19 -42.36
N THR A 365 10.67 26.87 -43.56
CA THR A 365 11.29 26.64 -44.88
C THR A 365 12.24 25.47 -45.03
#